data_AF-A0A660UHE9-F1
#
_entry.id   AF-A0A660UHE9-F1
#
_cell.length_a   1.000
_cell.length_b   1.000
_cell.length_c   1.000
_cell.angle_alpha   90.00
_cell.angle_beta   90.00
_cell.angle_gamma   90.00
#
_symmetry.space_group_name_H-M   'P 1'
#
loop_
_entity.id
_entity.type
_entity.pdbx_description
1 polymer ?
#
loop_
_entity_poly.entity_id
_entity_poly.type
_entity_poly.pdbx_seq_one_letter_code
_entity_poly.pdbx_strand_id
1 'polypeptide(L)'
;MTTRLYQVLEEDEDFDIETRLYCEWGNNQSDIAGVVVKFPAVDNWINIKLWMHGDKTAQLQFQKKCVEAGDGLTGRVPGYNPTGGKAEVFLRLVKKGNEYTAYYKEKEDQDWIEIGTTHGFDSLPMEVGLFGGVDVGNGKLLIQFDYFIDHTSPFKTPVGPRDKLAVRWAEIKAR
;
A
#
# COMPACT_ATOMS: atom_id res chain seq x y z
N MET A 1 16.01 -1.47 3.77
CA MET A 1 15.88 -1.93 2.36
C MET A 1 14.43 -2.35 2.18
N THR A 2 13.71 -1.83 1.19
CA THR A 2 12.30 -2.22 0.96
C THR A 2 12.16 -3.00 -0.34
N THR A 3 11.42 -4.11 -0.29
CA THR A 3 11.07 -4.91 -1.46
C THR A 3 9.70 -4.47 -1.96
N ARG A 4 9.51 -4.45 -3.29
CA ARG A 4 8.26 -4.00 -3.90
C ARG A 4 7.80 -4.92 -5.02
N LEU A 5 6.49 -5.08 -5.12
CA LEU A 5 5.78 -5.69 -6.23
C LEU A 5 4.87 -4.59 -6.82
N TYR A 6 5.13 -4.14 -8.04
CA TYR A 6 4.40 -3.00 -8.61
C TYR A 6 4.14 -3.10 -10.12
N GLN A 7 3.11 -2.39 -10.56
CA GLN A 7 2.82 -2.05 -11.95
C GLN A 7 3.33 -0.64 -12.25
N VAL A 8 3.75 -0.41 -13.49
CA VAL A 8 4.04 0.93 -14.01
C VAL A 8 2.79 1.45 -14.73
N LEU A 9 2.35 2.66 -14.38
CA LEU A 9 1.34 3.40 -15.11
C LEU A 9 2.05 4.50 -15.92
N GLU A 10 1.99 4.38 -17.24
CA GLU A 10 2.58 5.34 -18.18
C GLU A 10 1.64 6.50 -18.51
N GLU A 11 0.35 6.33 -18.21
CA GLU A 11 -0.71 7.31 -18.43
C GLU A 11 -1.41 7.64 -17.10
N ASP A 12 -2.04 8.82 -17.04
CA ASP A 12 -2.78 9.27 -15.86
C ASP A 12 -4.15 8.58 -15.76
N GLU A 13 -4.12 7.31 -15.40
CA GLU A 13 -5.32 6.49 -15.29
C GLU A 13 -5.85 6.45 -13.85
N ASP A 14 -7.16 6.30 -13.70
CA ASP A 14 -7.81 5.97 -12.43
C ASP A 14 -7.50 4.51 -12.04
N PHE A 15 -7.44 4.24 -10.73
CA PHE A 15 -7.31 2.88 -10.20
C PHE A 15 -8.04 2.73 -8.87
N ASP A 16 -8.34 1.49 -8.49
CA ASP A 16 -9.00 1.15 -7.24
C ASP A 16 -8.45 -0.19 -6.77
N ILE A 17 -7.47 -0.14 -5.89
CA ILE A 17 -6.70 -1.31 -5.52
C ILE A 17 -6.94 -1.69 -4.07
N GLU A 18 -7.03 -3.00 -3.80
CA GLU A 18 -7.13 -3.52 -2.44
C GLU A 18 -6.29 -4.78 -2.20
N THR A 19 -5.96 -5.00 -0.94
CA THR A 19 -5.21 -6.16 -0.45
C THR A 19 -5.57 -6.46 1.00
N ARG A 20 -5.35 -7.70 1.44
CA ARG A 20 -5.27 -8.08 2.85
C ARG A 20 -3.80 -8.16 3.25
N LEU A 21 -3.40 -7.37 4.25
CA LEU A 21 -2.07 -7.35 4.84
C LEU A 21 -2.09 -8.05 6.20
N TYR A 22 -1.24 -9.06 6.36
CA TYR A 22 -0.89 -9.63 7.65
C TYR A 22 0.59 -9.40 7.92
N CYS A 23 0.91 -8.97 9.15
CA CYS A 23 2.28 -8.81 9.60
C CYS A 23 2.50 -9.50 10.95
N GLU A 24 3.69 -10.06 11.12
CA GLU A 24 4.25 -10.46 12.41
C GLU A 24 5.67 -9.89 12.51
N TRP A 25 5.97 -9.18 13.58
CA TRP A 25 7.27 -8.52 13.76
C TRP A 25 7.85 -8.76 15.15
N GLY A 26 9.19 -8.85 15.16
CA GLY A 26 9.97 -9.04 16.37
C GLY A 26 10.44 -7.73 16.98
N ASN A 27 11.74 -7.64 17.24
CA ASN A 27 12.36 -6.53 17.95
C ASN A 27 12.96 -5.47 17.01
N ASN A 28 12.48 -5.37 15.76
CA ASN A 28 12.87 -4.27 14.88
C ASN A 28 12.38 -2.94 15.45
N GLN A 29 13.17 -1.88 15.30
CA GLN A 29 12.76 -0.57 15.80
C GLN A 29 11.66 0.04 14.92
N SER A 30 11.73 -0.20 13.61
CA SER A 30 10.80 0.33 12.61
C SER A 30 10.66 -0.68 11.47
N ASP A 31 9.45 -1.22 11.29
CA ASP A 31 9.06 -2.02 10.14
C ASP A 31 7.89 -1.35 9.42
N ILE A 32 7.83 -1.45 8.10
CA ILE A 32 6.75 -0.87 7.29
C ILE A 32 6.25 -1.86 6.25
N ALA A 33 4.94 -1.90 6.03
CA ALA A 33 4.32 -2.66 4.96
C ALA A 33 2.99 -2.03 4.52
N GLY A 34 2.65 -2.13 3.24
CA GLY A 34 1.37 -1.65 2.73
C GLY A 34 1.34 -1.45 1.22
N VAL A 35 0.52 -0.49 0.79
CA VAL A 35 0.33 -0.10 -0.61
C VAL A 35 1.00 1.26 -0.84
N VAL A 36 1.68 1.40 -1.98
CA VAL A 36 2.40 2.62 -2.36
C VAL A 36 2.15 2.98 -3.82
N VAL A 37 2.07 4.29 -4.06
CA VAL A 37 2.20 4.93 -5.36
C VAL A 37 3.47 5.77 -5.32
N LYS A 38 4.49 5.40 -6.10
CA LYS A 38 5.68 6.24 -6.26
C LYS A 38 5.61 7.05 -7.54
N PHE A 39 6.19 8.24 -7.47
CA PHE A 39 6.37 9.18 -8.55
C PHE A 39 7.88 9.37 -8.75
N PRO A 40 8.56 8.49 -9.53
CA PRO A 40 10.01 8.44 -9.58
C PRO A 40 10.65 9.73 -10.10
N ALA A 41 10.00 10.42 -11.04
CA ALA A 41 10.54 11.65 -11.65
C ALA A 41 10.68 12.81 -10.64
N VAL A 42 9.86 12.82 -9.59
CA VAL A 42 9.86 13.85 -8.54
C VAL A 42 10.30 13.31 -7.18
N ASP A 43 10.83 12.08 -7.13
CA ASP A 43 11.23 11.37 -5.91
C ASP A 43 10.20 11.51 -4.78
N ASN A 44 8.93 11.26 -5.10
CA ASN A 44 7.83 11.38 -4.16
C ASN A 44 6.98 10.11 -4.11
N TRP A 45 6.14 10.01 -3.09
CA TRP A 45 5.24 8.89 -2.92
C TRP A 45 4.02 9.24 -2.08
N ILE A 46 2.95 8.48 -2.30
CA ILE A 46 1.78 8.36 -1.44
C ILE A 46 1.69 6.91 -1.00
N ASN A 47 1.44 6.65 0.28
CA ASN A 47 1.20 5.29 0.77
C ASN A 47 0.11 5.23 1.83
N ILE A 48 -0.52 4.06 1.89
CA ILE A 48 -1.23 3.56 3.07
C ILE A 48 -0.40 2.40 3.63
N LYS A 49 0.04 2.51 4.88
CA LYS A 49 0.98 1.55 5.47
C LYS A 49 0.71 1.27 6.93
N LEU A 50 0.98 0.04 7.33
CA LEU A 50 1.20 -0.31 8.72
C LEU A 50 2.64 0.06 9.09
N TRP A 51 2.81 0.93 10.08
CA TRP A 51 4.10 1.22 10.70
C TRP A 51 4.18 0.51 12.05
N MET A 52 5.10 -0.43 12.13
CA MET A 52 5.27 -1.36 13.25
C MET A 52 6.49 -0.97 14.08
N HIS A 53 6.32 -1.00 15.40
CA HIS A 53 7.29 -0.48 16.36
C HIS A 53 7.91 -1.60 17.19
N GLY A 54 9.13 -1.35 17.70
CA GLY A 54 9.86 -2.32 18.52
C GLY A 54 9.25 -2.63 19.89
N ASP A 55 8.29 -1.81 20.35
CA ASP A 55 7.48 -2.08 21.54
C ASP A 55 6.28 -3.01 21.24
N LYS A 56 6.25 -3.58 20.04
CA LYS A 56 5.20 -4.50 19.55
C LYS A 56 3.84 -3.84 19.34
N THR A 57 3.79 -2.52 19.27
CA THR A 57 2.63 -1.76 18.80
C THR A 57 2.77 -1.44 17.31
N ALA A 58 1.68 -1.06 16.65
CA ALA A 58 1.72 -0.50 15.30
C ALA A 58 0.65 0.56 15.12
N GLN A 59 0.80 1.37 14.08
CA GLN A 59 -0.21 2.32 13.64
C GLN A 59 -0.40 2.28 12.13
N LEU A 60 -1.63 2.47 11.68
CA LEU A 60 -1.95 2.64 10.27
C LEU A 60 -1.78 4.12 9.89
N GLN A 61 -1.08 4.37 8.80
CA GLN A 61 -0.81 5.71 8.28
C GLN A 61 -1.28 5.84 6.83
N PHE A 62 -1.81 7.01 6.49
CA PHE A 62 -1.96 7.49 5.12
C PHE A 62 -1.09 8.74 4.95
N GLN A 63 -0.04 8.64 4.13
CA GLN A 63 1.08 9.57 4.18
C GLN A 63 1.61 9.91 2.78
N LYS A 64 2.02 11.17 2.58
CA LYS A 64 2.93 11.59 1.51
C LYS A 64 4.37 11.58 2.03
N LYS A 65 5.37 11.51 1.16
CA LYS A 65 6.77 11.48 1.59
C LYS A 65 7.09 12.52 2.67
N CYS A 66 7.42 12.02 3.87
CA CYS A 66 7.73 12.83 5.06
C CYS A 66 6.63 13.79 5.54
N VAL A 67 5.38 13.62 5.12
CA VAL A 67 4.23 14.46 5.49
C VAL A 67 3.05 13.59 5.93
N GLU A 68 2.77 13.57 7.22
CA GLU A 68 1.79 12.67 7.85
C GLU A 68 0.52 13.36 8.37
N ALA A 69 0.32 14.64 8.06
CA ALA A 69 -0.85 15.39 8.47
C ALA A 69 -1.23 16.46 7.42
N GLY A 70 -2.52 16.82 7.41
CA GLY A 70 -3.10 17.78 6.45
C GLY A 70 -3.55 17.12 5.14
N ASP A 71 -4.45 17.77 4.40
CA ASP A 71 -4.95 17.28 3.09
C ASP A 71 -5.37 15.79 3.13
N GLY A 72 -6.19 15.43 4.13
CA GLY A 72 -6.68 14.06 4.37
C GLY A 72 -5.64 13.02 4.82
N LEU A 73 -4.37 13.40 4.95
CA LEU A 73 -3.31 12.54 5.47
C LEU A 73 -3.47 12.31 6.98
N THR A 74 -3.08 11.11 7.42
CA THR A 74 -3.23 10.66 8.80
C THR A 74 -1.99 9.88 9.23
N GLY A 75 -1.28 10.41 10.23
CA GLY A 75 -0.13 9.75 10.85
C GLY A 75 -0.52 8.62 11.80
N ARG A 76 -1.78 8.55 12.22
CA ARG A 76 -2.32 7.44 13.02
C ARG A 76 -3.84 7.40 12.89
N VAL A 77 -4.36 6.36 12.25
CA VAL A 77 -5.81 6.15 12.15
C VAL A 77 -6.41 5.98 13.56
N PRO A 78 -7.39 6.81 13.97
CA PRO A 78 -8.04 6.67 15.27
C PRO A 78 -8.71 5.30 15.42
N GLY A 79 -8.60 4.70 16.61
CA GLY A 79 -9.23 3.41 16.91
C GLY A 79 -8.42 2.18 16.50
N TYR A 80 -7.64 2.23 15.41
CA TYR A 80 -6.80 1.10 14.98
C TYR A 80 -5.44 1.10 15.70
N ASN A 81 -5.32 0.27 16.74
CA ASN A 81 -4.15 0.22 17.63
C ASN A 81 -3.70 -1.23 17.91
N PRO A 82 -3.18 -1.95 16.90
CA PRO A 82 -2.69 -3.30 17.09
C PRO A 82 -1.54 -3.36 18.10
N THR A 83 -1.52 -4.45 18.88
CA THR A 83 -0.50 -4.73 19.89
C THR A 83 -0.07 -6.19 19.83
N GLY A 84 1.05 -6.52 20.47
CA GLY A 84 1.51 -7.91 20.60
C GLY A 84 2.35 -8.42 19.42
N GLY A 85 2.81 -7.55 18.53
CA GLY A 85 3.78 -7.90 17.49
C GLY A 85 3.16 -8.61 16.29
N LYS A 86 1.84 -8.49 16.14
CA LYS A 86 1.09 -9.02 15.00
C LYS A 86 -0.09 -8.11 14.69
N ALA A 87 -0.43 -8.02 13.42
CA ALA A 87 -1.56 -7.22 12.96
C ALA A 87 -2.09 -7.77 11.65
N GLU A 88 -3.39 -7.59 11.48
CA GLU A 88 -4.09 -7.82 10.23
C GLU A 88 -4.87 -6.56 9.88
N VAL A 89 -4.86 -6.20 8.60
CA VAL A 89 -5.64 -5.07 8.07
C VAL A 89 -5.88 -5.27 6.58
N PHE A 90 -7.06 -4.88 6.14
CA PHE A 90 -7.38 -4.77 4.72
C PHE A 90 -7.16 -3.32 4.31
N LEU A 91 -6.43 -3.12 3.22
CA LEU A 91 -6.04 -1.80 2.72
C LEU A 91 -6.68 -1.60 1.35
N ARG A 92 -7.22 -0.41 1.11
CA ARG A 92 -7.69 -0.01 -0.22
C ARG A 92 -7.24 1.41 -0.53
N LEU A 93 -6.77 1.63 -1.75
CA LEU A 93 -6.36 2.93 -2.26
C LEU A 93 -7.04 3.19 -3.59
N VAL A 94 -7.77 4.28 -3.67
CA VAL A 94 -8.51 4.69 -4.86
C VAL A 94 -7.89 5.96 -5.41
N LYS A 95 -7.62 6.00 -6.71
CA LYS A 95 -7.25 7.21 -7.44
C LYS A 95 -8.37 7.59 -8.40
N LYS A 96 -8.79 8.85 -8.35
CA LYS A 96 -9.71 9.48 -9.32
C LYS A 96 -9.15 10.83 -9.76
N GLY A 97 -8.69 10.92 -11.00
CA GLY A 97 -7.89 12.07 -11.45
C GLY A 97 -6.69 12.29 -10.52
N ASN A 98 -6.60 13.47 -9.92
CA ASN A 98 -5.52 13.81 -8.98
C ASN A 98 -5.86 13.50 -7.51
N GLU A 99 -7.03 12.94 -7.19
CA GLU A 99 -7.41 12.60 -5.81
C GLU A 99 -7.07 11.15 -5.47
N TYR A 100 -6.50 10.95 -4.28
CA TYR A 100 -6.14 9.64 -3.73
C TYR A 100 -6.86 9.46 -2.40
N THR A 101 -7.76 8.50 -2.32
CA THR A 101 -8.52 8.20 -1.10
C THR A 101 -8.12 6.86 -0.52
N ALA A 102 -7.74 6.85 0.76
CA ALA A 102 -7.32 5.68 1.48
C ALA A 102 -8.44 5.13 2.37
N TYR A 103 -8.61 3.81 2.36
CA TYR A 103 -9.60 3.11 3.17
C TYR A 103 -8.97 1.91 3.88
N TYR A 104 -9.59 1.50 4.99
CA TYR A 104 -9.25 0.25 5.66
C TYR A 104 -10.48 -0.46 6.22
N LYS A 105 -10.30 -1.75 6.53
CA LYS A 105 -11.21 -2.51 7.39
C LYS A 105 -10.41 -3.54 8.20
N GLU A 106 -10.94 -3.95 9.35
CA GLU A 106 -10.26 -4.89 10.25
C GLU A 106 -10.65 -6.34 9.98
N LYS A 107 -11.80 -6.56 9.35
CA LYS A 107 -12.32 -7.88 8.98
C LYS A 107 -12.89 -7.87 7.58
N GLU A 108 -12.90 -9.03 6.94
CA GLU A 108 -13.35 -9.19 5.55
C GLU A 108 -14.81 -8.77 5.34
N ASP A 109 -15.67 -9.03 6.33
CA ASP A 109 -17.11 -8.79 6.31
C ASP A 109 -17.53 -7.37 6.77
N GLN A 110 -16.57 -6.50 7.08
CA GLN A 110 -16.84 -5.12 7.47
C GLN A 110 -16.88 -4.16 6.28
N ASP A 111 -17.61 -3.06 6.45
CA ASP A 111 -17.58 -1.93 5.53
C ASP A 111 -16.20 -1.24 5.56
N TRP A 112 -15.83 -0.67 4.42
CA TRP A 112 -14.63 0.15 4.29
C TRP A 112 -14.77 1.47 5.07
N ILE A 113 -13.80 1.76 5.93
CA ILE A 113 -13.68 3.01 6.67
C ILE A 113 -12.71 3.92 5.92
N GLU A 114 -13.16 5.12 5.56
CA GLU A 114 -12.29 6.14 4.95
C GLU A 114 -11.30 6.68 5.98
N ILE A 115 -10.02 6.71 5.61
CA ILE A 115 -8.96 7.39 6.36
C ILE A 115 -8.90 8.86 5.98
N GLY A 116 -8.96 9.13 4.67
CA GLY A 116 -9.02 10.48 4.11
C GLY A 116 -8.62 10.52 2.65
N THR A 117 -8.75 11.71 2.04
CA THR A 117 -8.46 11.98 0.64
C THR A 117 -7.39 13.06 0.51
N THR A 118 -6.39 12.83 -0.35
CA THR A 118 -5.27 13.74 -0.60
C THR A 118 -5.01 13.94 -2.09
N HIS A 119 -4.26 14.97 -2.45
CA HIS A 119 -3.90 15.22 -3.85
C HIS A 119 -2.58 14.56 -4.27
N GLY A 120 -2.53 14.04 -5.48
CA GLY A 120 -1.35 13.45 -6.11
C GLY A 120 -0.26 14.45 -6.49
N PHE A 121 0.71 13.92 -7.22
CA PHE A 121 1.71 14.70 -7.92
C PHE A 121 1.45 14.53 -9.41
N ASP A 122 1.46 15.63 -10.16
CA ASP A 122 1.39 15.62 -11.62
C ASP A 122 2.72 15.12 -12.19
N SER A 123 2.91 13.80 -12.18
CA SER A 123 4.17 13.14 -12.53
C SER A 123 3.92 11.71 -13.01
N LEU A 124 4.42 11.42 -14.20
CA LEU A 124 4.47 10.08 -14.79
C LEU A 124 5.92 9.65 -15.07
N PRO A 125 6.21 8.35 -15.16
CA PRO A 125 5.28 7.24 -14.85
C PRO A 125 5.03 7.12 -13.33
N MET A 126 3.93 6.48 -12.95
CA MET A 126 3.70 6.07 -11.55
C MET A 126 4.07 4.60 -11.35
N GLU A 127 4.61 4.26 -10.17
CA GLU A 127 4.80 2.87 -9.73
C GLU A 127 3.79 2.54 -8.63
N VAL A 128 2.77 1.73 -8.94
CA VAL A 128 1.68 1.38 -8.01
C VAL A 128 1.83 -0.06 -7.55
N GLY A 129 1.79 -0.31 -6.24
CA GLY A 129 1.69 -1.69 -5.74
C GLY A 129 2.03 -1.87 -4.28
N LEU A 130 2.50 -3.07 -3.96
CA LEU A 130 2.78 -3.52 -2.60
C LEU A 130 4.23 -3.25 -2.23
N PHE A 131 4.46 -2.90 -0.97
CA PHE A 131 5.80 -2.74 -0.44
C PHE A 131 5.89 -3.25 1.00
N GLY A 132 7.10 -3.61 1.38
CA GLY A 132 7.42 -3.83 2.78
C GLY A 132 8.91 -3.97 3.03
N GLY A 133 9.29 -3.84 4.30
CA GLY A 133 10.66 -4.06 4.74
C GLY A 133 10.95 -3.51 6.11
N VAL A 134 12.14 -3.87 6.59
CA VAL A 134 12.75 -3.32 7.80
C VAL A 134 13.33 -1.96 7.46
N ASP A 135 12.82 -0.93 8.12
CA ASP A 135 13.31 0.44 8.02
C ASP A 135 14.48 0.65 8.99
N VAL A 136 14.33 0.21 10.25
CA VAL A 136 15.40 0.23 11.25
C VAL A 136 15.39 -1.05 12.09
N GLY A 137 16.50 -1.79 12.07
CA GLY A 137 16.68 -3.03 12.84
C GLY A 137 17.30 -4.16 12.03
N ASN A 138 17.49 -5.31 12.68
CA ASN A 138 18.01 -6.55 12.07
C ASN A 138 17.25 -7.82 12.52
N GLY A 139 16.06 -7.64 13.07
CA GLY A 139 15.15 -8.68 13.52
C GLY A 139 14.32 -9.30 12.39
N LYS A 140 13.44 -10.22 12.77
CA LYS A 140 12.54 -10.91 11.83
C LYS A 140 11.27 -10.09 11.60
N LEU A 141 10.89 -10.01 10.34
CA LEU A 141 9.64 -9.43 9.86
C LEU A 141 9.00 -10.42 8.88
N LEU A 142 7.78 -10.86 9.18
CA LEU A 142 6.92 -11.59 8.26
C LEU A 142 5.88 -10.62 7.71
N ILE A 143 5.79 -10.52 6.40
CA ILE A 143 4.76 -9.76 5.69
C ILE A 143 4.08 -10.72 4.73
N GLN A 144 2.77 -10.83 4.84
CA GLN A 144 1.94 -11.60 3.94
C GLN A 144 0.87 -10.70 3.32
N PHE A 145 0.80 -10.75 1.99
CA PHE A 145 -0.29 -10.17 1.23
C PHE A 145 -1.05 -11.34 0.60
N ASP A 146 -2.32 -11.50 0.94
CA ASP A 146 -3.09 -12.66 0.47
C ASP A 146 -3.55 -12.51 -0.98
N TYR A 147 -3.84 -11.28 -1.38
CA TYR A 147 -4.30 -10.95 -2.72
C TYR A 147 -3.93 -9.52 -3.09
N PHE A 148 -4.04 -9.20 -4.37
CA PHE A 148 -4.01 -7.85 -4.87
C PHE A 148 -5.10 -7.73 -5.94
N ILE A 149 -6.12 -6.92 -5.71
CA ILE A 149 -7.25 -6.74 -6.63
C ILE A 149 -7.22 -5.30 -7.12
N ASP A 150 -7.44 -5.10 -8.42
CA ASP A 150 -7.76 -3.81 -9.03
C ASP A 150 -9.21 -3.86 -9.54
N HIS A 151 -10.10 -3.09 -8.91
CA HIS A 151 -11.53 -3.01 -9.24
C HIS A 151 -11.82 -2.12 -10.45
N THR A 152 -10.84 -1.38 -10.97
CA THR A 152 -11.00 -0.60 -12.22
C THR A 152 -10.70 -1.43 -13.46
N SER A 153 -9.98 -2.53 -13.31
CA SER A 153 -9.84 -3.52 -14.37
C SER A 153 -11.15 -4.28 -14.53
N PRO A 154 -11.59 -4.48 -15.78
CA PRO A 154 -11.70 -5.88 -16.15
C PRO A 154 -10.62 -6.28 -17.16
N PHE A 155 -10.28 -5.45 -18.15
CA PHE A 155 -9.30 -5.75 -19.20
C PHE A 155 -8.85 -4.47 -19.93
N LYS A 156 -7.58 -4.03 -19.79
CA LYS A 156 -7.03 -2.95 -20.64
C LYS A 156 -6.26 -3.47 -21.88
N THR A 157 -5.98 -4.78 -21.96
CA THR A 157 -5.66 -5.48 -23.23
C THR A 157 -6.05 -6.97 -23.12
N PRO A 158 -7.00 -7.50 -23.93
CA PRO A 158 -7.27 -8.94 -23.98
C PRO A 158 -6.08 -9.69 -24.61
N VAL A 159 -5.52 -10.66 -23.89
CA VAL A 159 -4.62 -11.66 -24.50
C VAL A 159 -5.46 -12.62 -25.33
N GLY A 160 -5.07 -12.83 -26.59
CA GLY A 160 -5.72 -13.80 -27.46
C GLY A 160 -5.68 -15.21 -26.84
N PRO A 161 -6.72 -16.04 -27.03
CA PRO A 161 -6.93 -17.31 -26.30
C PRO A 161 -5.91 -18.42 -26.59
N ARG A 162 -4.82 -18.14 -27.33
CA ARG A 162 -3.75 -19.09 -27.61
C ARG A 162 -2.60 -19.06 -26.59
N ASP A 163 -2.50 -17.99 -25.81
CA ASP A 163 -1.48 -17.87 -24.77
C ASP A 163 -2.13 -17.96 -23.39
N LYS A 164 -2.43 -19.19 -22.98
CA LYS A 164 -2.79 -19.48 -21.58
C LYS A 164 -1.58 -19.14 -20.70
N LEU A 165 -1.58 -18.03 -19.98
CA LEU A 165 -0.86 -17.84 -18.72
C LEU A 165 -1.31 -16.57 -17.99
N ALA A 166 -1.15 -16.58 -16.66
CA ALA A 166 -1.62 -15.61 -15.69
C ALA A 166 -1.45 -14.14 -16.13
N VAL A 167 -2.47 -13.32 -15.88
CA VAL A 167 -2.36 -11.85 -15.97
C VAL A 167 -1.27 -11.44 -15.00
N ARG A 168 -0.09 -11.11 -15.51
CA ARG A 168 1.03 -10.64 -14.69
C ARG A 168 0.73 -9.21 -14.29
N TRP A 169 0.17 -9.04 -13.08
CA TRP A 169 -0.18 -7.72 -12.56
C TRP A 169 1.05 -6.89 -12.15
N ALA A 170 2.15 -7.54 -11.74
CA ALA A 170 3.38 -6.85 -11.33
C ALA A 170 4.63 -7.75 -11.39
N GLU A 171 5.82 -7.14 -11.31
CA GLU A 171 7.10 -7.86 -11.15
C GLU A 171 7.74 -7.53 -9.79
N ILE A 172 8.30 -8.53 -9.11
CA ILE A 172 9.13 -8.28 -7.92
C ILE A 172 10.44 -7.66 -8.40
N LYS A 173 10.73 -6.45 -7.98
CA LYS A 173 12.05 -5.82 -8.20
C LYS A 173 12.75 -5.61 -6.87
N ALA A 174 13.90 -6.27 -6.71
CA ALA A 174 14.83 -5.97 -5.63
C ALA A 174 15.56 -4.65 -5.95
N ARG A 175 15.71 -3.78 -4.96
CA ARG A 175 16.61 -2.61 -5.00
C ARG A 175 17.75 -2.85 -4.04
#